data_AF-A0A2G5V720-F1
#
_entry.id   AF-A0A2G5V720-F1
#
_cell.length_a   1.000
_cell.length_b   1.000
_cell.length_c   1.000
_cell.angle_alpha   90.00
_cell.angle_beta   90.00
_cell.angle_gamma   90.00
#
_symmetry.space_group_name_H-M   'P 1'
#
loop_
_entity.id
_entity.type
_entity.pdbx_description
1 polymer ?
#
loop_
_entity_poly.entity_id
_entity_poly.type
_entity_poly.pdbx_seq_one_letter_code
_entity_poly.pdbx_strand_id
1 'polypeptide(L)'
;MIPWLLLYLFGAVHSDLHKLLSTLPQYSDSRIPPILRPLSYDLQLQLPLSEVSDPDIPLFTGRCVMQFEINQQIGPESAFISDSTSNRARIKFDIIMLDHFENVSLVYNGNELEIFNVQLTDDSMELSVDQPVLFPGRYTMTIHRYKGLIGSALYYRDAGEHAVFGSHLFPNRAPAVFPTYLGTTEKVTFSITMVHPIGTNALTSGASEAYPRKIDDNWQVRD
;
A
#
# COMPACT_ATOMS: atom_id res chain seq x y z
N MET A 1 -24.00 19.75 -23.14
CA MET A 1 -23.65 18.66 -24.06
C MET A 1 -22.53 19.15 -24.97
N ILE A 2 -21.28 18.97 -24.56
CA ILE A 2 -20.07 19.05 -25.40
C ILE A 2 -19.13 17.95 -24.85
N PRO A 3 -18.57 17.05 -25.69
CA PRO A 3 -17.86 15.86 -25.24
C PRO A 3 -16.34 16.08 -25.21
N TRP A 4 -15.68 15.40 -24.26
CA TRP A 4 -14.33 14.82 -24.37
C TRP A 4 -13.15 15.77 -24.64
N LEU A 5 -12.38 16.09 -23.59
CA LEU A 5 -10.98 16.48 -23.74
C LEU A 5 -10.09 15.33 -23.26
N LEU A 6 -9.79 14.44 -24.19
CA LEU A 6 -8.77 13.41 -24.07
C LEU A 6 -7.49 14.02 -24.64
N LEU A 7 -6.59 14.50 -23.78
CA LEU A 7 -5.29 15.02 -24.22
C LEU A 7 -4.23 13.92 -24.02
N TYR A 8 -4.03 13.12 -25.06
CA TYR A 8 -2.81 12.37 -25.27
C TYR A 8 -1.70 13.34 -25.66
N LEU A 9 -0.61 13.38 -24.90
CA LEU A 9 0.66 13.97 -25.32
C LEU A 9 1.74 12.87 -25.30
N PHE A 10 1.85 12.17 -26.43
CA PHE A 10 3.12 11.52 -26.79
C PHE A 10 4.08 12.64 -27.21
N GLY A 11 5.14 12.85 -26.43
CA GLY A 11 6.17 13.84 -26.72
C GLY A 11 7.54 13.34 -26.25
N ALA A 12 8.45 13.22 -27.22
CA ALA A 12 9.87 12.89 -27.11
C ALA A 12 10.23 11.43 -26.75
N VAL A 13 10.49 10.63 -27.78
CA VAL A 13 11.40 9.48 -27.69
C VAL A 13 12.79 10.03 -27.36
N HIS A 14 13.14 10.04 -26.08
CA HIS A 14 14.49 10.30 -25.60
C HIS A 14 15.17 8.96 -25.25
N SER A 15 16.46 8.85 -25.57
CA SER A 15 17.32 7.67 -25.44
C SER A 15 17.45 7.07 -24.02
N ASP A 16 16.72 7.60 -23.03
CA ASP A 16 16.68 7.12 -21.65
C ASP A 16 15.60 6.06 -21.36
N LEU A 17 14.77 5.71 -22.34
CA LEU A 17 13.76 4.65 -22.16
C LEU A 17 14.40 3.32 -21.71
N HIS A 18 15.59 2.98 -22.22
CA HIS A 18 16.32 1.77 -21.82
C HIS A 18 16.84 1.80 -20.38
N LYS A 19 17.19 2.99 -19.84
CA LYS A 19 17.59 3.14 -18.43
C LYS A 19 16.38 3.08 -17.51
N LEU A 20 15.27 3.70 -17.90
CA LEU A 20 13.99 3.64 -17.17
C LEU A 20 13.37 2.24 -17.16
N LEU A 21 13.56 1.46 -18.22
CA LEU A 21 13.17 0.05 -18.30
C LEU A 21 14.06 -0.85 -17.43
N SER A 22 15.33 -0.50 -17.22
CA SER A 22 16.26 -1.28 -16.38
C SER A 22 16.04 -1.13 -14.88
N THR A 23 15.28 -0.11 -14.46
CA THR A 23 14.83 0.11 -13.07
C THR A 23 13.45 -0.47 -12.80
N LEU A 24 12.79 -1.07 -13.80
CA LEU A 24 11.56 -1.81 -13.56
C LEU A 24 11.92 -3.13 -12.85
N PRO A 25 11.15 -3.55 -11.84
CA PRO A 25 11.33 -4.87 -11.26
C PRO A 25 11.27 -5.89 -12.38
N GLN A 26 12.29 -6.76 -12.45
CA GLN A 26 12.28 -7.90 -13.36
C GLN A 26 11.04 -8.73 -13.03
N TYR A 27 10.04 -8.66 -13.90
CA TYR A 27 8.86 -9.50 -13.80
C TYR A 27 9.32 -10.96 -13.76
N SER A 28 8.93 -11.68 -12.69
CA SER A 28 9.17 -13.11 -12.61
C SER A 28 8.49 -13.81 -13.78
N ASP A 29 9.13 -14.85 -14.32
CA ASP A 29 8.55 -15.73 -15.35
C ASP A 29 7.11 -16.09 -14.97
N SER A 30 6.13 -15.70 -15.80
CA SER A 30 4.70 -15.86 -15.53
C SER A 30 4.26 -17.32 -15.39
N ARG A 31 5.16 -18.27 -15.62
CA ARG A 31 4.96 -19.72 -15.44
C ARG A 31 5.15 -20.17 -13.99
N ILE A 32 5.85 -19.41 -13.15
CA ILE A 32 6.02 -19.72 -11.73
C ILE A 32 5.01 -18.89 -10.94
N PRO A 33 4.06 -19.50 -10.21
CA PRO A 33 3.14 -18.75 -9.39
C PRO A 33 3.92 -17.93 -8.35
N PRO A 34 3.56 -16.65 -8.15
CA PRO A 34 4.27 -15.82 -7.19
C PRO A 34 4.11 -16.38 -5.77
N ILE A 35 5.12 -16.24 -4.92
CA ILE A 35 5.09 -16.73 -3.53
C ILE A 35 3.89 -16.12 -2.79
N LEU A 36 3.66 -14.81 -2.98
CA LEU A 36 2.51 -14.08 -2.47
C LEU A 36 1.59 -13.68 -3.62
N ARG A 37 0.29 -13.82 -3.39
CA ARG A 37 -0.74 -13.41 -4.34
C ARG A 37 -1.76 -12.49 -3.64
N PRO A 38 -1.81 -11.19 -3.96
CA PRO A 38 -2.80 -10.29 -3.39
C PRO A 38 -4.22 -10.65 -3.87
N LEU A 39 -5.21 -10.56 -2.99
CA LEU A 39 -6.61 -10.90 -3.26
C LEU A 39 -7.53 -9.67 -3.15
N SER A 40 -7.36 -8.88 -2.08
CA SER A 40 -8.13 -7.66 -1.86
C SER A 40 -7.38 -6.67 -0.97
N TYR A 41 -7.74 -5.40 -1.11
CA TYR A 41 -7.35 -4.32 -0.21
C TYR A 41 -8.58 -3.58 0.29
N ASP A 42 -8.62 -3.30 1.58
CA ASP A 42 -9.47 -2.28 2.20
C ASP A 42 -8.58 -1.15 2.69
N LEU A 43 -8.62 -0.03 1.97
CA LEU A 43 -7.77 1.13 2.18
C LEU A 43 -8.60 2.27 2.74
N GLN A 44 -8.09 2.91 3.78
CA GLN A 44 -8.59 4.19 4.24
C GLN A 44 -7.47 5.22 4.18
N LEU A 45 -7.73 6.37 3.55
CA LEU A 45 -6.76 7.46 3.44
C LEU A 45 -7.33 8.74 4.05
N GLN A 46 -6.51 9.40 4.86
CA GLN A 46 -6.75 10.71 5.43
C GLN A 46 -5.76 11.70 4.83
N LEU A 47 -6.28 12.68 4.10
CA LEU A 47 -5.46 13.74 3.52
C LEU A 47 -5.32 14.90 4.52
N PRO A 48 -4.15 15.55 4.62
CA PRO A 48 -3.94 16.71 5.48
C PRO A 48 -4.63 17.92 4.85
N LEU A 49 -5.35 18.71 5.66
CA LEU A 49 -6.18 19.79 5.12
C LEU A 49 -5.93 21.14 5.79
N SER A 50 -5.16 21.20 6.88
CA SER A 50 -4.53 22.41 7.41
C SER A 50 -3.64 22.06 8.60
N GLU A 51 -2.60 22.86 8.80
CA GLU A 51 -1.52 22.73 9.80
C GLU A 51 -0.61 21.52 9.56
N VAL A 52 0.15 21.65 8.47
CA VAL A 52 1.45 20.99 8.41
C VAL A 52 2.25 21.49 9.61
N SER A 53 2.58 20.59 10.55
CA SER A 53 3.57 20.87 11.59
C SER A 53 4.95 21.18 10.99
N ASP A 54 5.13 20.85 9.71
CA ASP A 54 6.30 21.19 8.89
C ASP A 54 5.86 21.55 7.45
N PRO A 55 5.65 22.84 7.11
CA PRO A 55 5.08 23.30 5.83
C PRO A 55 5.81 22.78 4.58
N ASP A 56 7.02 22.23 4.74
CA ASP A 56 7.85 21.75 3.65
C ASP A 56 7.51 20.31 3.19
N ILE A 57 6.75 19.50 3.96
CA ILE A 57 6.41 18.13 3.56
C ILE A 57 4.97 17.72 3.96
N PRO A 58 3.97 17.84 3.08
CA PRO A 58 2.61 17.37 3.37
C PRO A 58 2.55 15.83 3.50
N LEU A 59 1.92 15.35 4.58
CA LEU A 59 1.79 13.92 4.92
C LEU A 59 0.34 13.46 4.88
N PHE A 60 0.07 12.28 4.34
CA PHE A 60 -1.21 11.59 4.53
C PHE A 60 -1.08 10.49 5.58
N THR A 61 -2.19 10.13 6.20
CA THR A 61 -2.29 8.96 7.09
C THR A 61 -3.14 7.89 6.40
N GLY A 62 -2.72 6.63 6.50
CA GLY A 62 -3.42 5.51 5.90
C GLY A 62 -3.70 4.38 6.89
N ARG A 63 -4.73 3.60 6.60
CA ARG A 63 -4.99 2.26 7.16
C ARG A 63 -5.12 1.29 6.00
N CYS A 64 -4.55 0.10 6.16
CA CYS A 64 -4.58 -0.94 5.13
C CYS A 64 -4.99 -2.27 5.75
N VAL A 65 -6.00 -2.92 5.17
CA VAL A 65 -6.23 -4.35 5.35
C VAL A 65 -6.01 -5.02 4.01
N MET A 66 -5.04 -5.93 3.97
CA MET A 66 -4.67 -6.67 2.78
C MET A 66 -4.99 -8.15 3.00
N GLN A 67 -5.78 -8.74 2.11
CA GLN A 67 -5.92 -10.19 2.03
C GLN A 67 -5.01 -10.71 0.92
N PHE A 68 -4.26 -11.75 1.22
CA PHE A 68 -3.35 -12.38 0.26
C PHE A 68 -3.26 -13.88 0.49
N GLU A 69 -2.80 -14.60 -0.53
CA GLU A 69 -2.55 -16.03 -0.50
C GLU A 69 -1.04 -16.28 -0.57
N ILE A 70 -0.54 -17.12 0.33
CA ILE A 70 0.78 -17.70 0.23
C ILE A 70 0.65 -18.98 -0.60
N ASN A 71 1.32 -19.05 -1.75
CA ASN A 71 1.23 -20.18 -2.66
C ASN A 71 2.28 -21.27 -2.36
N GLN A 72 3.38 -20.89 -1.70
CA GLN A 72 4.48 -21.77 -1.33
C GLN A 72 4.92 -21.47 0.10
N GLN A 73 5.31 -22.52 0.83
CA GLN A 73 5.84 -22.40 2.18
C GLN A 73 6.96 -21.34 2.25
N ILE A 74 6.88 -20.45 3.23
CA ILE A 74 7.93 -19.48 3.56
C ILE A 74 8.64 -19.94 4.83
N GLY A 75 9.96 -19.97 4.82
CA GLY A 75 10.79 -20.51 5.90
C GLY A 75 11.56 -21.77 5.47
N PRO A 76 12.47 -22.28 6.31
CA PRO A 76 13.25 -23.47 5.98
C PRO A 76 12.35 -24.69 5.74
N GLU A 77 12.74 -25.56 4.80
CA GLU A 77 12.14 -26.89 4.70
C GLU A 77 12.39 -27.66 6.00
N SER A 78 11.42 -28.47 6.43
CA SER A 78 11.30 -29.11 7.74
C SER A 78 12.50 -29.95 8.23
N ALA A 79 13.54 -30.12 7.42
CA ALA A 79 14.75 -30.88 7.74
C ALA A 79 15.88 -30.07 8.44
N PHE A 80 15.82 -28.73 8.48
CA PHE A 80 16.92 -27.91 9.02
C PHE A 80 16.41 -26.75 9.89
N ILE A 81 15.90 -27.06 11.09
CA ILE A 81 15.73 -26.05 12.14
C ILE A 81 17.06 -25.99 12.91
N SER A 82 17.94 -25.06 12.55
CA SER A 82 19.18 -24.82 13.32
C SER A 82 18.90 -23.92 14.52
N ASP A 83 19.44 -24.15 15.71
CA ASP A 83 19.17 -23.35 16.94
C ASP A 83 19.58 -21.85 16.89
N SER A 84 19.80 -21.27 15.71
CA SER A 84 20.04 -19.84 15.55
C SER A 84 18.75 -19.03 15.74
N THR A 85 18.89 -17.87 16.39
CA THR A 85 17.83 -16.87 16.64
C THR A 85 17.19 -16.26 15.37
N SER A 86 17.61 -16.72 14.17
CA SER A 86 17.16 -16.26 12.85
C SER A 86 16.15 -17.21 12.18
N ASN A 87 15.65 -18.25 12.84
CA ASN A 87 14.65 -19.16 12.28
C ASN A 87 13.22 -18.58 12.30
N ARG A 88 13.03 -17.34 11.85
CA ARG A 88 11.70 -16.74 11.75
C ARG A 88 11.33 -16.57 10.29
N ALA A 89 10.10 -16.91 9.95
CA ALA A 89 9.57 -16.66 8.63
C ALA A 89 9.42 -15.14 8.41
N ARG A 90 9.75 -14.71 7.19
CA ARG A 90 9.77 -13.29 6.81
C ARG A 90 8.91 -13.07 5.57
N ILE A 91 8.04 -12.08 5.63
CA ILE A 91 7.21 -11.65 4.50
C ILE A 91 7.63 -10.23 4.13
N LYS A 92 7.94 -9.99 2.86
CA LYS A 92 8.36 -8.68 2.37
C LYS A 92 7.27 -8.06 1.48
N PHE A 93 6.96 -6.81 1.74
CA PHE A 93 6.07 -5.96 0.94
C PHE A 93 6.84 -4.76 0.40
N ASP A 94 6.46 -4.32 -0.79
CA ASP A 94 7.01 -3.13 -1.43
C ASP A 94 6.29 -1.89 -0.88
N ILE A 95 7.08 -0.90 -0.45
CA ILE A 95 6.62 0.44 -0.06
C ILE A 95 7.52 1.48 -0.72
N ILE A 96 7.13 2.75 -0.78
CA ILE A 96 8.02 3.85 -1.16
C ILE A 96 7.77 4.99 -0.17
N MET A 97 8.73 5.23 0.72
CA MET A 97 8.67 6.33 1.70
C MET A 97 7.37 6.31 2.53
N LEU A 98 6.89 5.11 2.88
CA LEU A 98 5.87 4.93 3.90
C LEU A 98 6.56 4.63 5.23
N ASP A 99 6.04 5.19 6.32
CA ASP A 99 6.62 5.02 7.65
C ASP A 99 5.55 4.98 8.74
N HIS A 100 5.99 4.95 10.01
CA HIS A 100 5.11 4.95 11.18
C HIS A 100 4.00 3.88 11.15
N PHE A 101 4.37 2.64 10.80
CA PHE A 101 3.46 1.50 10.81
C PHE A 101 3.13 1.11 12.26
N GLU A 102 1.84 1.20 12.62
CA GLU A 102 1.35 0.94 13.97
C GLU A 102 0.27 -0.15 13.97
N ASN A 103 0.28 -0.93 15.07
CA ASN A 103 -0.61 -2.06 15.31
C ASN A 103 -0.72 -2.97 14.08
N VAL A 104 0.44 -3.42 13.57
CA VAL A 104 0.44 -4.38 12.47
C VAL A 104 0.07 -5.75 13.02
N SER A 105 -0.90 -6.41 12.39
CA SER A 105 -1.32 -7.77 12.73
C SER A 105 -1.37 -8.65 11.49
N LEU A 106 -1.20 -9.95 11.70
CA LEU A 106 -1.27 -10.97 10.67
C LEU A 106 -2.14 -12.12 11.15
N VAL A 107 -3.20 -12.43 10.40
CA VAL A 107 -4.15 -13.49 10.75
C VAL A 107 -4.12 -14.61 9.71
N TYR A 108 -4.03 -15.85 10.18
CA TYR A 108 -4.11 -17.06 9.38
C TYR A 108 -5.16 -18.01 9.95
N ASN A 109 -6.12 -18.45 9.13
CA ASN A 109 -7.22 -19.33 9.55
C ASN A 109 -7.97 -18.86 10.82
N GLY A 110 -8.14 -17.54 10.96
CA GLY A 110 -8.82 -16.93 12.12
C GLY A 110 -7.96 -16.79 13.37
N ASN A 111 -6.70 -17.23 13.34
CA ASN A 111 -5.75 -17.07 14.45
C ASN A 111 -4.77 -15.93 14.13
N GLU A 112 -4.59 -15.02 15.08
CA GLU A 112 -3.55 -14.00 14.98
C GLU A 112 -2.17 -14.63 15.22
N LEU A 113 -1.24 -14.34 14.33
CA LEU A 113 0.15 -14.77 14.39
C LEU A 113 0.97 -13.65 15.04
N GLU A 114 1.80 -14.01 16.02
CA GLU A 114 2.65 -13.05 16.71
C GLU A 114 3.72 -12.49 15.75
N ILE A 115 3.74 -11.17 15.59
CA ILE A 115 4.75 -10.46 14.81
C ILE A 115 5.87 -10.06 15.77
N PHE A 116 7.05 -10.62 15.54
CA PHE A 116 8.25 -10.34 16.34
C PHE A 116 8.86 -8.98 15.97
N ASN A 117 8.86 -8.63 14.67
CA ASN A 117 9.47 -7.40 14.20
C ASN A 117 8.82 -6.91 12.89
N VAL A 118 8.75 -5.60 12.74
CA VAL A 118 8.43 -4.90 11.50
C VAL A 118 9.64 -4.05 11.13
N GLN A 119 10.41 -4.48 10.14
CA GLN A 119 11.55 -3.73 9.65
C GLN A 119 11.16 -2.91 8.43
N LEU A 120 11.50 -1.62 8.45
CA LEU A 120 11.23 -0.70 7.35
C LEU A 120 12.54 -0.26 6.69
N THR A 121 12.52 -0.20 5.36
CA THR A 121 13.50 0.51 4.52
C THR A 121 12.75 1.54 3.68
N ASP A 122 13.47 2.35 2.91
CA ASP A 122 12.85 3.34 2.02
C ASP A 122 11.93 2.72 0.96
N ASP A 123 12.19 1.45 0.61
CA ASP A 123 11.56 0.69 -0.47
C ASP A 123 10.81 -0.57 -0.02
N SER A 124 10.86 -0.93 1.27
CA SER A 124 10.24 -2.18 1.72
C SER A 124 9.83 -2.24 3.19
N MET A 125 8.85 -3.09 3.45
CA MET A 125 8.38 -3.47 4.78
C MET A 125 8.54 -4.98 4.92
N GLU A 126 9.34 -5.42 5.89
CA GLU A 126 9.58 -6.83 6.20
C GLU A 126 8.94 -7.20 7.54
N LEU A 127 8.01 -8.15 7.52
CA LEU A 127 7.39 -8.74 8.70
C LEU A 127 8.13 -10.01 9.10
N SER A 128 8.69 -10.03 10.31
CA SER A 128 9.20 -11.24 10.95
C SER A 128 8.13 -11.81 11.87
N VAL A 129 7.65 -13.01 11.59
CA VAL A 129 6.65 -13.70 12.40
C VAL A 129 7.35 -14.59 13.43
N ASP A 130 6.84 -14.72 14.65
CA ASP A 130 7.37 -15.63 15.68
C ASP A 130 7.01 -17.11 15.40
N GLN A 131 7.16 -17.51 14.14
CA GLN A 131 7.05 -18.87 13.66
C GLN A 131 8.13 -19.11 12.62
N PRO A 132 8.75 -20.30 12.60
CA PRO A 132 9.79 -20.60 11.64
C PRO A 132 9.27 -20.78 10.22
N VAL A 133 7.99 -21.14 10.09
CA VAL A 133 7.39 -21.50 8.81
C VAL A 133 6.00 -20.89 8.70
N LEU A 134 5.70 -20.31 7.55
CA LEU A 134 4.35 -19.94 7.14
C LEU A 134 3.89 -20.88 6.04
N PHE A 135 2.75 -21.54 6.28
CA PHE A 135 2.20 -22.52 5.35
C PHE A 135 1.38 -21.85 4.25
N PRO A 136 1.23 -22.50 3.08
CA PRO A 136 0.32 -22.03 2.05
C PRO A 136 -1.10 -21.82 2.56
N GLY A 137 -1.78 -20.82 2.01
CA GLY A 137 -3.16 -20.48 2.36
C GLY A 137 -3.40 -18.98 2.45
N ARG A 138 -4.56 -18.60 2.98
CA ARG A 138 -5.02 -17.20 3.00
C ARG A 138 -4.68 -16.51 4.30
N TYR A 139 -4.09 -15.33 4.17
CA TYR A 139 -3.69 -14.46 5.26
C TYR A 139 -4.40 -13.12 5.14
N THR A 140 -4.62 -12.50 6.28
CA THR A 140 -5.07 -11.10 6.36
C THR A 140 -4.05 -10.31 7.16
N MET A 141 -3.41 -9.33 6.52
CA MET A 141 -2.57 -8.36 7.20
C MET A 141 -3.40 -7.10 7.45
N THR A 142 -3.33 -6.59 8.67
CA THR A 142 -3.92 -5.29 9.03
C THR A 142 -2.81 -4.36 9.49
N ILE A 143 -2.83 -3.12 9.00
CA ILE A 143 -2.02 -2.01 9.47
C ILE A 143 -3.00 -0.92 9.86
N HIS A 144 -3.11 -0.65 11.16
CA HIS A 144 -4.08 0.31 11.67
C HIS A 144 -3.73 1.74 11.27
N ARG A 145 -2.44 2.07 11.27
CA ARG A 145 -1.95 3.38 10.89
C ARG A 145 -0.58 3.27 10.22
N TYR A 146 -0.40 4.03 9.16
CA TYR A 146 0.90 4.35 8.56
C TYR A 146 0.83 5.76 7.99
N LYS A 147 1.99 6.37 7.72
CA LYS A 147 2.08 7.68 7.08
C LYS A 147 2.79 7.56 5.74
N GLY A 148 2.52 8.51 4.87
CA GLY A 148 3.23 8.64 3.61
C GLY A 148 3.28 10.08 3.11
N LEU A 149 4.19 10.32 2.19
CA LEU A 149 4.44 11.65 1.64
C LEU A 149 3.49 11.98 0.48
N ILE A 150 2.98 13.21 0.48
CA ILE A 150 2.35 13.80 -0.70
C ILE A 150 3.45 14.44 -1.56
N GLY A 151 3.48 14.09 -2.85
CA GLY A 151 4.46 14.55 -3.84
C GLY A 151 4.96 13.44 -4.78
N SER A 152 4.84 12.17 -4.38
CA SER A 152 5.30 11.03 -5.18
C SER A 152 4.19 10.41 -6.04
N ALA A 153 3.20 9.80 -5.36
CA ALA A 153 2.05 9.15 -6.00
C ALA A 153 0.75 9.90 -5.75
N LEU A 154 0.60 10.53 -4.58
CA LEU A 154 -0.42 11.51 -4.31
C LEU A 154 0.14 12.90 -4.59
N TYR A 155 -0.61 13.74 -5.27
CA TYR A 155 -0.23 15.12 -5.56
C TYR A 155 -1.23 16.09 -4.94
N TYR A 156 -0.72 17.23 -4.52
CA TYR A 156 -1.49 18.37 -4.07
C TYR A 156 -1.32 19.51 -5.07
N ARG A 157 -2.41 20.17 -5.41
CA ARG A 157 -2.40 21.41 -6.17
C ARG A 157 -3.33 22.41 -5.52
N ASP A 158 -2.78 23.58 -5.22
CA ASP A 158 -3.58 24.75 -4.90
C ASP A 158 -4.06 25.41 -6.21
N ALA A 159 -5.38 25.52 -6.37
CA ALA A 159 -6.02 26.25 -7.45
C ALA A 159 -6.64 27.56 -6.95
N GLY A 160 -5.96 28.26 -6.02
CA GLY A 160 -6.36 29.53 -5.45
C GLY A 160 -7.19 29.35 -4.18
N GLU A 161 -8.50 29.11 -4.35
CA GLU A 161 -9.42 28.85 -3.23
C GLU A 161 -9.77 27.36 -3.07
N HIS A 162 -9.29 26.52 -3.99
CA HIS A 162 -9.67 25.12 -4.04
C HIS A 162 -8.42 24.23 -3.99
N ALA A 163 -8.24 23.56 -2.86
CA ALA A 163 -7.26 22.49 -2.71
C ALA A 163 -7.74 21.24 -3.46
N VAL A 164 -6.91 20.73 -4.37
CA VAL A 164 -7.17 19.48 -5.08
C VAL A 164 -6.08 18.48 -4.78
N PHE A 165 -6.49 17.28 -4.38
CA PHE A 165 -5.62 16.12 -4.31
C PHE A 165 -5.97 15.15 -5.42
N GLY A 166 -4.95 14.47 -5.95
CA GLY A 166 -5.18 13.36 -6.84
C GLY A 166 -4.06 12.35 -6.76
N SER A 167 -4.23 11.24 -7.47
CA SER A 167 -3.28 10.13 -7.48
C SER A 167 -2.81 9.81 -8.89
N HIS A 168 -1.53 9.49 -9.04
CA HIS A 168 -0.97 8.87 -10.24
C HIS A 168 -0.14 7.65 -9.84
N LEU A 169 -0.75 6.46 -9.98
CA LEU A 169 -0.16 5.20 -9.50
C LEU A 169 0.63 4.45 -10.57
N PHE A 170 0.49 4.81 -11.85
CA PHE A 170 1.16 4.17 -12.97
C PHE A 170 2.60 4.70 -13.17
N PRO A 171 3.57 3.85 -13.59
CA PRO A 171 3.47 2.40 -13.70
C PRO A 171 3.59 1.66 -12.36
N ASN A 172 4.48 2.12 -11.46
CA ASN A 172 4.82 1.42 -10.20
C ASN A 172 4.88 2.40 -9.01
N ARG A 173 3.86 3.24 -8.86
CA ARG A 173 3.79 4.25 -7.78
C ARG A 173 2.81 3.91 -6.66
N ALA A 174 2.04 2.84 -6.81
CA ALA A 174 1.17 2.32 -5.75
C ALA A 174 1.88 2.08 -4.40
N PRO A 175 3.13 1.58 -4.34
CA PRO A 175 3.85 1.40 -3.07
C PRO A 175 4.04 2.69 -2.26
N ALA A 176 3.94 3.87 -2.89
CA ALA A 176 4.03 5.16 -2.21
C ALA A 176 2.70 5.60 -1.55
N VAL A 177 1.64 4.79 -1.67
CA VAL A 177 0.32 5.07 -1.10
C VAL A 177 -0.10 3.98 -0.11
N PHE A 178 0.22 2.72 -0.40
CA PHE A 178 -0.07 1.58 0.46
C PHE A 178 0.95 0.45 0.19
N PRO A 179 1.20 -0.46 1.15
CA PRO A 179 2.06 -1.61 0.91
C PRO A 179 1.52 -2.50 -0.21
N THR A 180 2.41 -2.94 -1.09
CA THR A 180 2.05 -3.79 -2.22
C THR A 180 2.94 -5.02 -2.31
N TYR A 181 2.61 -5.90 -3.24
CA TYR A 181 3.53 -6.94 -3.69
C TYR A 181 3.57 -6.88 -5.22
N LEU A 182 4.64 -6.27 -5.76
CA LEU A 182 4.81 -6.01 -7.19
C LEU A 182 5.25 -7.25 -7.99
N GLY A 183 5.43 -8.39 -7.34
CA GLY A 183 5.78 -9.67 -7.97
C GLY A 183 4.66 -10.33 -8.77
N THR A 184 3.50 -9.68 -8.95
CA THR A 184 2.36 -10.23 -9.72
C THR A 184 1.74 -9.19 -10.64
N THR A 185 1.17 -9.66 -11.75
CA THR A 185 0.34 -8.87 -12.68
C THR A 185 -1.15 -9.08 -12.44
N GLU A 186 -1.52 -9.70 -11.32
CA GLU A 186 -2.90 -10.10 -11.06
C GLU A 186 -3.79 -8.92 -10.69
N LYS A 187 -5.07 -9.01 -11.08
CA LYS A 187 -6.10 -8.06 -10.68
C LYS A 187 -6.49 -8.31 -9.23
N VAL A 188 -6.71 -7.23 -8.50
CA VAL A 188 -7.08 -7.23 -7.09
C VAL A 188 -8.32 -6.36 -6.88
N THR A 189 -9.14 -6.71 -5.89
CA THR A 189 -10.31 -5.91 -5.51
C THR A 189 -9.92 -4.83 -4.50
N PHE A 190 -10.44 -3.61 -4.65
CA PHE A 190 -10.18 -2.49 -3.75
C PHE A 190 -11.48 -1.96 -3.16
N SER A 191 -11.54 -1.87 -1.84
CA SER A 191 -12.45 -1.00 -1.09
C SER A 191 -11.66 0.23 -0.64
N ILE A 192 -12.19 1.43 -0.89
CA ILE A 192 -11.48 2.68 -0.60
C ILE A 192 -12.40 3.61 0.20
N THR A 193 -11.93 4.01 1.37
CA THR A 193 -12.55 5.03 2.22
C THR A 193 -11.66 6.27 2.24
N MET A 194 -12.23 7.42 1.92
CA MET A 194 -11.52 8.70 1.96
C MET A 194 -12.04 9.54 3.11
N VAL A 195 -11.14 10.04 3.96
CA VAL A 195 -11.46 11.06 4.94
C VAL A 195 -10.92 12.41 4.49
N HIS A 196 -11.84 13.34 4.30
CA HIS A 196 -11.63 14.65 3.71
C HIS A 196 -12.49 15.69 4.45
N PRO A 197 -12.22 17.01 4.34
CA PRO A 197 -12.97 17.99 5.11
C PRO A 197 -14.38 18.14 4.55
N ILE A 198 -15.23 18.72 5.40
CA ILE A 198 -16.59 19.10 5.02
C ILE A 198 -16.53 20.11 3.88
N GLY A 199 -17.40 19.94 2.89
CA GLY A 199 -17.49 20.82 1.72
C GLY A 199 -16.60 20.43 0.54
N THR A 200 -15.79 19.38 0.67
CA THR A 200 -15.09 18.79 -0.48
C THR A 200 -15.76 17.49 -0.93
N ASN A 201 -15.38 17.01 -2.11
CA ASN A 201 -15.83 15.74 -2.68
C ASN A 201 -14.64 14.80 -2.86
N ALA A 202 -14.82 13.53 -2.50
CA ALA A 202 -13.89 12.46 -2.85
C ALA A 202 -14.40 11.69 -4.08
N LEU A 203 -13.48 11.39 -5.00
CA LEU A 203 -13.78 10.63 -6.22
C LEU A 203 -12.85 9.42 -6.29
N THR A 204 -13.41 8.26 -6.59
CA THR A 204 -12.71 6.98 -6.75
C THR A 204 -13.18 6.25 -8.00
N SER A 205 -12.53 5.14 -8.37
CA SER A 205 -12.93 4.32 -9.52
C SER A 205 -14.26 3.59 -9.31
N GLY A 206 -14.61 3.26 -8.07
CA GLY A 206 -15.90 2.68 -7.70
C GLY A 206 -16.98 3.73 -7.45
N ALA A 207 -18.25 3.31 -7.53
CA ALA A 207 -19.37 4.13 -7.09
C ALA A 207 -19.32 4.30 -5.55
N SER A 208 -19.72 5.47 -5.06
CA SER A 208 -19.84 5.69 -3.62
C SER A 208 -20.96 4.81 -3.06
N GLU A 209 -20.62 3.89 -2.16
CA GLU A 209 -21.59 2.95 -1.57
C GLU A 209 -22.51 3.62 -0.54
N ALA A 210 -22.12 4.78 -0.01
CA ALA A 210 -22.88 5.52 0.99
C ALA A 210 -22.79 7.04 0.79
N TYR A 211 -23.73 7.77 1.42
CA TYR A 211 -23.61 9.22 1.56
C TYR A 211 -22.45 9.57 2.50
N PRO A 212 -21.71 10.66 2.24
CA PRO A 212 -20.66 11.12 3.13
C PRO A 212 -21.17 11.29 4.56
N ARG A 213 -20.47 10.71 5.53
CA ARG A 213 -20.81 10.80 6.95
C ARG A 213 -19.82 11.73 7.63
N LYS A 214 -20.32 12.73 8.37
CA LYS A 214 -19.46 13.52 9.26
C LYS A 214 -18.89 12.58 10.31
N ILE A 215 -17.57 12.56 10.44
CA ILE A 215 -16.83 11.86 11.50
C ILE A 215 -16.54 12.91 12.59
N ASP A 216 -16.51 12.48 13.86
CA ASP A 216 -16.25 13.36 15.04
C ASP A 216 -14.95 14.17 14.83
N ASP A 217 -14.86 15.37 15.38
CA ASP A 217 -13.64 16.20 15.30
C ASP A 217 -12.46 15.51 16.02
N ASN A 218 -12.74 14.60 16.96
CA ASN A 218 -11.78 13.72 17.65
C ASN A 218 -11.67 12.32 17.04
N TRP A 219 -11.95 12.16 15.75
CA TRP A 219 -11.83 10.87 15.07
C TRP A 219 -10.36 10.45 14.92
N GLN A 220 -9.76 10.02 16.02
CA GLN A 220 -8.66 9.09 15.93
C GLN A 220 -9.28 7.70 15.76
N VAL A 221 -8.69 6.88 14.90
CA VAL A 221 -8.92 5.43 14.93
C VAL A 221 -8.65 5.03 16.37
N ARG A 222 -9.70 4.79 17.16
CA ARG A 222 -9.58 4.48 18.59
C ARG A 222 -8.74 3.20 18.72
N ASP A 223 -7.88 3.21 19.73
CA ASP A 223 -7.04 2.10 20.19
C ASP A 223 -7.79 0.76 20.25
#